data_AF-A0A5R8UIB0-F1
#
_entry.id   AF-A0A5R8UIB0-F1
#
_cell.length_a   1.000
_cell.length_b   1.000
_cell.length_c   1.000
_cell.angle_alpha   90.00
_cell.angle_beta   90.00
_cell.angle_gamma   90.00
#
_symmetry.space_group_name_H-M   'P 1'
#
loop_
_entity.id
_entity.type
_entity.pdbx_description
1 polymer ?
#
loop_
_entity_poly.entity_id
_entity_poly.type
_entity_poly.pdbx_seq_one_letter_code
_entity_poly.pdbx_strand_id
1 'polypeptide(L)'
;REGMKGWNLFQLMHRKARGDDVGKTKFGERNYCAESNGNAADTLMLCASWVAQTDLSEFFKKWNPGANAYQLPGASEMSFEGGVSQSAYETLASLGLPKPQQGPETINKVTEHKMSDE
;
A
#
# COMPACT_ATOMS: atom_id res chain seq x y z
N ARG A 1 -3.68 25.19 0.90
CA ARG A 1 -4.75 24.21 1.24
C ARG A 1 -4.19 23.26 2.29
N GLU A 2 -4.89 22.95 3.39
CA GLU A 2 -4.45 21.90 4.33
C GLU A 2 -4.26 20.59 3.54
N GLY A 3 -3.09 19.96 3.69
CA GLY A 3 -2.79 18.70 3.00
C GLY A 3 -3.77 17.59 3.37
N MET A 4 -3.74 16.46 2.64
CA MET A 4 -4.54 15.31 3.03
C MET A 4 -4.08 14.82 4.40
N LYS A 5 -4.95 14.98 5.41
CA LYS A 5 -4.77 14.34 6.72
C LYS A 5 -4.67 12.83 6.48
N GLY A 6 -3.77 12.13 7.19
CA GLY A 6 -3.55 10.70 6.99
C GLY A 6 -4.84 9.86 7.06
N TRP A 7 -5.85 10.31 7.81
CA TRP A 7 -7.17 9.66 7.86
C TRP A 7 -7.97 9.73 6.55
N ASN A 8 -7.75 10.75 5.72
CA ASN A 8 -8.39 10.88 4.41
C ASN A 8 -7.96 9.77 3.46
N LEU A 9 -6.77 9.17 3.66
CA LEU A 9 -6.29 8.05 2.85
C LEU A 9 -7.22 6.85 2.99
N PHE A 10 -7.50 6.42 4.22
CA PHE A 10 -8.37 5.28 4.48
C PHE A 10 -9.79 5.51 3.98
N GLN A 11 -10.33 6.72 4.17
CA GLN A 11 -11.63 7.09 3.63
C GLN A 11 -11.67 7.01 2.10
N LEU A 12 -10.63 7.52 1.43
CA LEU A 12 -10.53 7.49 -0.02
C LEU A 12 -10.37 6.07 -0.55
N MET A 13 -9.55 5.22 0.07
CA MET A 13 -9.43 3.79 -0.26
C MET A 13 -10.78 3.09 -0.20
N HIS A 14 -11.56 3.30 0.87
CA HIS A 14 -12.89 2.70 1.02
C HIS A 14 -13.89 3.21 -0.02
N ARG A 15 -13.86 4.51 -0.36
CA ARG A 15 -14.70 5.07 -1.44
C ARG A 15 -14.35 4.41 -2.78
N LYS A 16 -13.05 4.30 -3.08
CA LYS A 16 -12.57 3.66 -4.31
C LYS A 16 -12.93 2.18 -4.39
N ALA A 17 -12.83 1.45 -3.28
CA ALA A 17 -13.25 0.04 -3.22
C ALA A 17 -14.75 -0.15 -3.46
N ARG A 18 -15.60 0.84 -3.14
CA ARG A 18 -17.04 0.82 -3.45
C ARG A 18 -17.38 1.23 -4.90
N GLY A 19 -16.38 1.52 -5.73
CA GLY A 19 -16.60 1.89 -7.13
C GLY A 19 -16.91 3.38 -7.36
N ASP A 20 -16.47 4.26 -6.44
CA ASP A 20 -16.65 5.71 -6.61
C ASP A 20 -15.76 6.29 -7.74
N ASP A 21 -16.37 7.10 -8.61
CA ASP A 21 -15.77 7.67 -9.83
C ASP A 21 -14.82 8.86 -9.57
N VAL A 22 -14.68 9.30 -8.32
CA VAL A 22 -13.90 10.48 -7.93
C VAL A 22 -12.45 10.40 -8.39
N GLY A 23 -12.03 11.27 -9.30
CA GLY A 23 -10.61 11.41 -9.66
C GLY A 23 -10.08 10.42 -10.70
N LYS A 24 -10.92 9.89 -11.60
CA LYS A 24 -10.46 9.12 -12.79
C LYS A 24 -9.28 9.79 -13.51
N THR A 25 -9.29 11.12 -13.60
CA THR A 25 -8.21 11.91 -14.23
C THR A 25 -6.88 11.91 -13.47
N LYS A 26 -6.89 11.73 -12.14
CA LYS A 26 -5.68 11.70 -11.30
C LYS A 26 -5.09 10.32 -11.13
N PHE A 27 -5.90 9.27 -11.27
CA PHE A 27 -5.54 7.92 -10.85
C PHE A 27 -5.50 6.91 -12.01
N GLY A 28 -5.69 7.34 -13.25
CA GLY A 28 -5.72 6.47 -14.43
C GLY A 28 -7.01 5.66 -14.54
N GLU A 29 -7.04 4.75 -15.52
CA GLU A 29 -8.25 3.99 -15.87
C GLU A 29 -8.53 2.81 -14.93
N ARG A 30 -7.48 2.25 -14.32
CA ARG A 30 -7.56 1.06 -13.48
C ARG A 30 -7.82 1.41 -12.01
N ASN A 31 -8.73 0.70 -11.35
CA ASN A 31 -9.04 0.89 -9.93
C ASN A 31 -8.50 -0.25 -9.06
N TYR A 32 -7.29 -0.05 -8.54
CA TYR A 32 -6.61 -1.01 -7.67
C TYR A 32 -7.27 -1.25 -6.31
N CYS A 33 -8.34 -0.52 -5.96
CA CYS A 33 -9.11 -0.77 -4.75
C CYS A 33 -10.36 -1.63 -4.97
N ALA A 34 -10.87 -1.71 -6.20
CA ALA A 34 -12.11 -2.43 -6.52
C ALA A 34 -11.87 -3.67 -7.40
N GLU A 35 -10.79 -3.68 -8.18
CA GLU A 35 -10.45 -4.82 -9.02
C GLU A 35 -9.84 -5.97 -8.22
N SER A 36 -9.99 -7.19 -8.73
CA SER A 36 -9.29 -8.34 -8.19
C SER A 36 -7.80 -8.22 -8.50
N ASN A 37 -7.00 -7.99 -7.45
CA ASN A 37 -5.55 -7.81 -7.56
C ASN A 37 -4.77 -9.02 -7.00
N GLY A 38 -5.41 -10.18 -6.92
CA GLY A 38 -4.87 -11.35 -6.22
C GLY A 38 -5.49 -11.50 -4.84
N ASN A 39 -4.65 -11.71 -3.81
CA ASN A 39 -5.14 -11.90 -2.45
C ASN A 39 -5.47 -10.56 -1.74
N ALA A 40 -5.95 -10.63 -0.50
CA ALA A 40 -6.32 -9.45 0.28
C ALA A 40 -5.12 -8.54 0.60
N ALA A 41 -3.93 -9.12 0.82
CA ALA A 41 -2.69 -8.36 1.07
C ALA A 41 -2.21 -7.63 -0.20
N ASP A 42 -2.30 -8.30 -1.35
CA ASP A 42 -2.00 -7.72 -2.67
C ASP A 42 -2.90 -6.51 -2.95
N THR A 43 -4.20 -6.69 -2.75
CA THR A 43 -5.21 -5.64 -2.93
C THR A 43 -4.95 -4.47 -1.97
N LEU A 44 -4.63 -4.75 -0.71
CA LEU A 44 -4.33 -3.73 0.27
C LEU A 44 -3.11 -2.90 -0.13
N MET A 45 -2.01 -3.56 -0.53
CA MET A 45 -0.79 -2.88 -0.96
C MET A 45 -1.02 -2.02 -2.20
N LEU A 46 -1.64 -2.60 -3.24
CA LEU A 46 -1.85 -1.91 -4.51
C LEU A 46 -2.82 -0.74 -4.35
N CYS A 47 -3.93 -0.92 -3.63
CA CYS A 47 -4.88 0.16 -3.33
C CYS A 47 -4.22 1.27 -2.51
N ALA A 48 -3.49 0.93 -1.44
CA ALA A 48 -2.87 1.93 -0.57
C ALA A 48 -1.82 2.76 -1.34
N SER A 49 -0.92 2.10 -2.08
CA SER A 49 0.11 2.78 -2.88
C SER A 49 -0.51 3.65 -3.97
N TRP A 50 -1.51 3.14 -4.68
CA TRP A 50 -2.21 3.86 -5.73
C TRP A 50 -2.96 5.08 -5.20
N VAL A 51 -3.70 4.97 -4.09
CA VAL A 51 -4.42 6.12 -3.51
C VAL A 51 -3.45 7.15 -2.91
N ALA A 52 -2.37 6.70 -2.28
CA ALA A 52 -1.33 7.56 -1.73
C ALA A 52 -0.43 8.19 -2.81
N GLN A 53 -0.50 7.70 -4.06
CA GLN A 53 0.42 8.06 -5.16
C GLN A 53 1.88 7.91 -4.73
N THR A 54 2.17 6.84 -3.99
CA THR A 54 3.47 6.57 -3.37
C THR A 54 3.70 5.06 -3.38
N ASP A 55 4.89 4.62 -3.77
CA ASP A 55 5.27 3.20 -3.71
C ASP A 55 5.53 2.78 -2.26
N LEU A 56 4.55 2.09 -1.66
CA LEU A 56 4.63 1.57 -0.30
C LEU A 56 5.21 0.14 -0.22
N SER A 57 5.82 -0.38 -1.30
CA SER A 57 6.36 -1.75 -1.36
C SER A 57 7.26 -2.08 -0.18
N GLU A 58 8.17 -1.18 0.23
CA GLU A 58 9.06 -1.42 1.37
C GLU A 58 8.30 -1.53 2.70
N PHE A 59 7.23 -0.74 2.88
CA PHE A 59 6.36 -0.85 4.05
C PHE A 59 5.69 -2.22 4.08
N PHE A 60 5.10 -2.65 2.97
CA PHE A 60 4.40 -3.92 2.88
C PHE A 60 5.35 -5.12 2.94
N LYS A 61 6.58 -4.98 2.43
CA LYS A 61 7.62 -6.00 2.57
C LYS A 61 8.08 -6.15 4.01
N LYS A 62 8.18 -5.03 4.75
CA LYS A 62 8.62 -5.03 6.15
C LYS A 62 7.58 -5.63 7.09
N TRP A 63 6.31 -5.27 6.90
CA TRP A 63 5.22 -5.70 7.77
C TRP A 63 4.53 -6.99 7.30
N ASN A 64 4.72 -7.36 6.02
CA ASN A 64 4.21 -8.55 5.35
C ASN A 64 2.79 -8.98 5.79
N PRO A 65 1.77 -8.12 5.58
CA PRO A 65 0.43 -8.40 6.05
C PRO A 65 -0.13 -9.65 5.36
N GLY A 66 -0.88 -10.45 6.11
CA GLY A 66 -1.47 -11.69 5.59
C GLY A 66 -0.50 -12.87 5.52
N ALA A 67 0.76 -12.71 5.93
CA ALA A 67 1.67 -13.82 6.13
C ALA A 67 1.42 -14.49 7.49
N ASN A 68 1.52 -15.82 7.50
CA ASN A 68 1.53 -16.61 8.72
C ASN A 68 2.97 -16.91 9.12
N ALA A 69 3.33 -16.57 10.36
CA ALA A 69 4.62 -16.94 10.93
C ALA A 69 4.53 -18.35 11.53
N TYR A 70 5.51 -19.19 11.24
CA TYR A 70 5.66 -20.51 11.84
C TYR A 70 7.13 -20.81 12.10
N GLN A 71 7.40 -21.66 13.09
CA GLN A 71 8.76 -22.07 13.43
C GLN A 71 8.88 -23.59 13.30
N LEU A 72 9.83 -24.03 12.49
CA LEU A 72 10.13 -25.46 12.32
C LEU A 72 10.92 -25.97 13.54
N PRO A 73 10.67 -27.20 14.02
CA PRO A 73 11.47 -27.80 15.08
C PRO A 73 12.96 -27.81 14.71
N GLY A 74 13.80 -27.25 15.58
CA GLY A 74 15.25 -27.17 15.37
C GLY A 74 15.73 -25.96 14.54
N ALA A 75 14.82 -25.16 13.98
CA ALA A 75 15.18 -23.90 13.33
C ALA A 75 15.24 -22.76 14.36
N SER A 76 16.33 -21.98 14.33
CA SER A 76 16.47 -20.75 15.14
C SER A 76 15.69 -19.57 14.56
N GLU A 77 15.34 -19.61 13.28
CA GLU A 77 14.65 -18.54 12.58
C GLU A 77 13.18 -18.88 12.32
N MET A 78 12.33 -17.84 12.34
CA MET A 78 10.93 -17.97 11.95
C MET A 78 10.81 -18.04 10.42
N SER A 79 9.94 -18.93 9.94
CA SER A 79 9.51 -19.00 8.55
C SER A 79 8.18 -18.27 8.36
N PHE A 80 7.95 -17.77 7.15
CA PHE A 80 6.73 -17.04 6.80
C PHE A 80 6.13 -17.62 5.55
N GLU A 81 4.82 -17.86 5.56
CA GLU A 81 4.05 -18.34 4.41
C GLU A 81 2.90 -17.38 4.11
N GLY A 82 2.67 -17.13 2.82
CA GLY A 82 1.65 -16.19 2.35
C GLY A 82 2.14 -14.74 2.36
N GLY A 83 1.21 -13.80 2.56
CA GLY A 83 1.46 -12.38 2.47
C GLY A 83 1.30 -11.82 1.05
N VAL A 84 2.01 -10.72 0.77
CA VAL A 84 1.96 -10.07 -0.54
C VAL A 84 2.71 -10.90 -1.58
N SER A 85 2.04 -11.21 -2.69
CA SER A 85 2.57 -11.98 -3.80
C SER A 85 3.60 -11.20 -4.62
N GLN A 86 4.50 -11.93 -5.28
CA GLN A 86 5.51 -11.34 -6.15
C GLN A 86 4.90 -10.56 -7.32
N SER A 87 3.79 -11.05 -7.89
CA SER A 87 3.08 -10.37 -8.98
C SER A 87 2.50 -9.02 -8.55
N ALA A 88 2.09 -8.86 -7.29
CA ALA A 88 1.63 -7.59 -6.76
C ALA A 88 2.78 -6.58 -6.64
N TYR A 89 3.99 -7.01 -6.24
CA TYR A 89 5.18 -6.16 -6.24
C TYR A 89 5.58 -5.72 -7.65
N GLU A 90 5.54 -6.63 -8.61
CA GLU A 90 5.82 -6.32 -10.02
C GLU A 90 4.79 -5.33 -10.59
N THR A 91 3.51 -5.54 -10.27
CA THR A 91 2.44 -4.62 -10.65
C THR A 91 2.68 -3.23 -10.06
N LEU A 92 3.02 -3.14 -8.77
CA LEU A 92 3.31 -1.85 -8.13
C LEU A 92 4.54 -1.16 -8.73
N ALA A 93 5.60 -1.91 -9.00
CA ALA A 93 6.81 -1.36 -9.65
C ALA A 93 6.50 -0.77 -11.03
N SER A 94 5.58 -1.39 -11.80
CA SER A 94 5.15 -0.88 -13.10
C SER A 94 4.42 0.47 -13.06
N LEU A 95 3.91 0.87 -11.88
CA LEU A 95 3.24 2.17 -11.71
C LEU A 95 4.22 3.35 -11.61
N GLY A 96 5.52 3.11 -11.40
CA GLY A 96 6.54 4.15 -11.35
C GLY A 96 6.31 5.22 -10.28
N LEU A 97 5.65 4.87 -9.17
CA LEU A 97 5.33 5.81 -8.09
C LEU A 97 6.58 6.17 -7.28
N PRO A 98 6.67 7.40 -6.73
CA PRO A 98 7.79 7.78 -5.87
C PRO A 98 7.79 6.98 -4.58
N LYS A 99 8.97 6.58 -4.10
CA LYS A 99 9.14 5.93 -2.79
C LYS A 99 9.17 6.96 -1.65
N PRO A 100 8.70 6.61 -0.44
CA PRO A 100 8.89 7.43 0.74
C PRO A 100 10.37 7.71 1.01
N GLN A 101 10.69 8.91 1.50
CA GLN A 101 12.07 9.26 1.90
C GLN A 101 12.50 8.57 3.19
N GLN A 102 11.54 8.26 4.07
CA GLN A 102 11.77 7.63 5.36
C GLN A 102 11.38 6.16 5.29
N GLY A 103 12.26 5.29 5.78
CA GLY A 103 11.98 3.86 5.88
C GLY A 103 10.87 3.57 6.88
N PRO A 104 10.08 2.50 6.67
CA PRO A 104 8.91 2.19 7.49
C PRO A 104 9.24 1.98 8.98
N GLU A 105 10.44 1.51 9.30
CA GLU A 105 10.95 1.33 10.66
C GLU A 105 11.17 2.64 11.43
N THR A 106 11.28 3.77 10.72
CA THR A 106 11.52 5.08 11.33
C THR A 106 10.22 5.80 11.70
N ILE A 107 9.07 5.26 11.31
CA ILE A 107 7.75 5.82 11.59
C ILE A 107 7.42 5.59 13.06
N ASN A 108 7.68 6.58 13.90
CA ASN A 108 7.39 6.57 15.34
C ASN A 108 6.29 7.58 15.76
N LYS A 109 5.72 8.32 14.79
CA LYS A 109 4.61 9.24 14.97
C LYS A 109 3.82 9.40 13.68
N VAL A 110 2.51 9.61 13.77
CA VAL A 110 1.67 9.94 12.62
C VAL A 110 1.85 11.43 12.29
N THR A 111 2.23 11.75 11.04
CA THR A 111 2.39 13.13 10.56
C THR A 111 1.43 13.39 9.39
N GLU A 112 1.05 14.67 9.19
CA GLU A 112 0.26 15.09 8.04
C GLU A 112 1.19 15.51 6.89
N HIS A 113 0.96 14.99 5.68
CA HIS A 113 1.72 15.40 4.50
C HIS A 113 1.26 16.79 4.04
N LYS A 114 2.15 17.78 4.11
CA LYS A 114 1.93 19.09 3.48
C LYS A 114 2.16 18.94 1.98
N MET A 115 1.11 19.12 1.17
CA MET A 115 1.29 19.23 -0.28
C MET A 115 2.07 20.51 -0.57
N SER A 116 3.10 20.43 -1.41
CA SER A 116 3.77 21.61 -1.95
C SER A 116 2.80 22.34 -2.89
N ASP A 117 2.63 23.65 -2.68
CA ASP A 117 1.88 24.51 -3.57
C ASP A 117 2.68 24.64 -4.89
N GLU A 118 2.18 24.05 -5.98
CA GLU A 118 2.49 24.46 -7.36
C GLU A 118 1.40 25.41 -7.85
#